data_AF-A0A956WQX4-F1
#
_entry.id   AF-A0A956WQX4-F1
#
_cell.length_a   1.000
_cell.length_b   1.000
_cell.length_c   1.000
_cell.angle_alpha   90.00
_cell.angle_beta   90.00
_cell.angle_gamma   90.00
#
_symmetry.space_group_name_H-M   'P 1'
#
loop_
_entity.id
_entity.type
_entity.pdbx_description
1 polymer ?
#
loop_
_entity_poly.entity_id
_entity_poly.type
_entity_poly.pdbx_seq_one_letter_code
_entity_poly.pdbx_strand_id
1 'polypeptide(L)'
;MDKTPIEPENTSLPPEAPEPPTVPDVPSTPDVPLAPEAPDVPTVPAVPLAPDVPDVPTVPEVPSTADVPDVPNVPVLPDVPAAPEIPQPGESPLPDDSPVLPVLPEPGPDVPAAPSLTDEPPAESAAPVGEWLAHGAVYVGSDGPEYPRFRLMARIEHMLLLLSFTILCLTGLPQKFPFSPLSQGLIALLGGIEVVRTIHRWAAIVLILGSIYHLLTSAYRLFVKHEDMRMLPDLKDGIDLRDTLAYNLGFSDQPPQMRKFNFGEKFEYWAVVWGTAVMIVTGFILWNPLAATQLIPGRFIPVALEAHGWEAVLAAVSIVIWHLYNVLVKHRNLSMFTGTLSHEIMEEEHALELERLEAGGAPWKVVAPDVLARRRRIYFAVASIVTVLALALVVWMFTFEDTAIIPEQQATRDVFVPLATPSP
;
A
#
# COMPACT_ATOMS: atom_id res chain seq x y z
N MET A 1 -30.64 -17.10 113.13
CA MET A 1 -31.74 -17.50 114.02
C MET A 1 -32.61 -18.46 113.26
N ASP A 2 -32.58 -19.69 113.73
CA ASP A 2 -33.37 -20.84 113.33
C ASP A 2 -34.87 -20.60 113.60
N LYS A 3 -35.73 -20.84 112.59
CA LYS A 3 -37.18 -21.09 112.74
C LYS A 3 -37.68 -21.89 111.54
N THR A 4 -37.63 -23.21 111.67
CA THR A 4 -38.64 -24.15 111.14
C THR A 4 -40.02 -23.85 111.77
N PRO A 5 -41.13 -24.49 111.38
CA PRO A 5 -41.64 -24.93 110.07
C PRO A 5 -43.15 -24.50 109.90
N ILE A 6 -43.91 -25.21 109.06
CA ILE A 6 -45.39 -25.39 108.99
C ILE A 6 -46.04 -24.82 107.71
N GLU A 7 -46.67 -25.73 106.96
CA GLU A 7 -47.39 -25.58 105.70
C GLU A 7 -48.68 -24.74 105.80
N PRO A 8 -49.12 -24.22 104.64
CA PRO A 8 -50.55 -24.17 104.33
C PRO A 8 -50.87 -24.92 103.03
N GLU A 9 -51.78 -25.90 103.10
CA GLU A 9 -52.62 -26.25 101.95
C GLU A 9 -53.51 -25.04 101.62
N ASN A 10 -53.65 -24.67 100.34
CA ASN A 10 -54.91 -24.78 99.60
C ASN A 10 -54.87 -24.07 98.22
N THR A 11 -55.24 -24.84 97.19
CA THR A 11 -55.86 -24.48 95.90
C THR A 11 -55.35 -23.27 95.11
N SER A 12 -54.57 -23.56 94.06
CA SER A 12 -54.61 -22.82 92.80
C SER A 12 -54.77 -23.82 91.65
N LEU A 13 -55.63 -23.46 90.70
CA LEU A 13 -56.03 -24.23 89.52
C LEU A 13 -54.81 -24.78 88.74
N PRO A 14 -54.94 -25.95 88.07
CA PRO A 14 -53.87 -26.50 87.26
C PRO A 14 -53.49 -25.55 86.12
N PRO A 15 -52.20 -25.43 85.79
CA PRO A 15 -51.75 -24.61 84.66
C PRO A 15 -52.35 -25.12 83.36
N GLU A 16 -52.88 -24.20 82.56
CA GLU A 16 -53.34 -24.44 81.20
C GLU A 16 -52.18 -25.06 80.40
N ALA A 17 -52.45 -26.20 79.76
CA ALA A 17 -51.43 -26.94 79.04
C ALA A 17 -50.87 -26.08 77.88
N PRO A 18 -49.54 -26.11 77.65
CA PRO A 18 -48.95 -25.35 76.55
C PRO A 18 -49.55 -25.82 75.21
N GLU A 19 -49.95 -24.86 74.37
CA GLU A 19 -50.41 -25.15 73.02
C GLU A 19 -49.34 -25.95 72.26
N PRO A 20 -49.73 -26.99 71.49
CA PRO A 20 -48.76 -27.76 70.73
C PRO A 20 -48.07 -26.87 69.71
N PRO A 21 -46.77 -27.09 69.46
CA PRO A 21 -46.03 -26.32 68.47
C PRO A 21 -46.71 -26.44 67.10
N THR A 22 -46.92 -25.29 66.44
CA THR A 22 -47.40 -25.22 65.07
C THR A 22 -46.49 -26.04 64.16
N VAL A 23 -47.08 -27.00 63.43
CA VAL A 23 -46.35 -27.84 62.48
C VAL A 23 -45.71 -26.94 61.42
N PRO A 24 -44.39 -27.02 61.17
CA PRO A 24 -43.75 -26.26 60.10
C PRO A 24 -44.38 -26.62 58.75
N ASP A 25 -44.70 -25.60 57.95
CA ASP A 25 -45.17 -25.80 56.58
C ASP A 25 -44.11 -26.59 55.79
N VAL A 26 -44.56 -27.66 55.14
CA VAL A 26 -43.70 -28.52 54.33
C VAL A 26 -43.19 -27.71 53.13
N PRO A 27 -41.87 -27.64 52.90
CA PRO A 27 -41.35 -26.93 51.74
C PRO A 27 -41.88 -27.59 50.46
N SER A 28 -42.42 -26.79 49.55
CA SER A 28 -42.81 -27.24 48.22
C SER A 28 -41.62 -27.91 47.54
N THR A 29 -41.84 -29.10 46.98
CA THR A 29 -40.82 -29.82 46.23
C THR A 29 -40.35 -28.95 45.05
N PRO A 30 -39.03 -28.81 44.83
CA PRO A 30 -38.52 -28.12 43.65
C PRO A 30 -39.08 -28.75 42.38
N ASP A 31 -39.54 -27.91 41.44
CA ASP A 31 -39.98 -28.38 40.13
C ASP A 31 -38.84 -29.16 39.46
N VAL A 32 -39.18 -30.34 38.92
CA VAL A 32 -38.24 -31.19 38.21
C VAL A 32 -37.75 -30.42 36.97
N PRO A 33 -36.42 -30.24 36.77
CA PRO A 33 -35.91 -29.60 35.57
C PRO A 33 -36.43 -30.35 34.34
N LEU A 34 -37.04 -29.62 33.40
CA LEU A 34 -37.41 -30.19 32.12
C LEU A 34 -36.14 -30.78 31.47
N ALA A 35 -36.24 -32.04 31.05
CA ALA A 35 -35.13 -32.69 30.35
C ALA A 35 -34.75 -31.85 29.11
N PRO A 36 -33.46 -31.67 28.82
CA PRO A 36 -33.04 -30.98 27.60
C PRO A 36 -33.69 -31.64 26.40
N GLU A 37 -34.28 -30.85 25.51
CA GLU A 37 -34.72 -31.35 24.22
C GLU A 37 -33.50 -31.96 23.51
N ALA A 38 -33.68 -33.18 22.98
CA ALA A 38 -32.62 -33.84 22.23
C ALA A 38 -32.24 -32.93 21.05
N PRO A 39 -30.93 -32.69 20.81
CA PRO A 39 -30.51 -31.88 19.69
C PRO A 39 -31.06 -32.48 18.39
N ASP A 40 -31.67 -31.64 17.55
CA ASP A 40 -32.14 -32.03 16.23
C ASP A 40 -31.01 -32.74 15.48
N VAL A 41 -31.29 -33.96 15.01
CA VAL A 41 -30.35 -34.72 14.21
C VAL A 41 -30.08 -33.89 12.95
N PRO A 42 -28.81 -33.52 12.67
CA PRO A 42 -28.50 -32.79 11.45
C PRO A 42 -28.99 -33.62 10.27
N THR A 43 -29.87 -33.04 9.44
CA THR A 43 -30.26 -33.67 8.18
C THR A 43 -28.99 -33.92 7.38
N VAL A 44 -28.69 -35.19 7.10
CA VAL A 44 -27.55 -35.56 6.27
C VAL A 44 -27.72 -34.83 4.93
N PRO A 45 -26.76 -33.98 4.51
CA PRO A 45 -26.82 -33.35 3.20
C PRO A 45 -26.99 -34.44 2.15
N ALA A 46 -27.95 -34.28 1.24
CA ALA A 46 -28.07 -35.17 0.10
C ALA A 46 -26.71 -35.25 -0.59
N VAL A 47 -26.22 -36.46 -0.84
CA VAL A 47 -24.98 -36.69 -1.58
C VAL A 47 -25.14 -35.94 -2.91
N PRO A 48 -24.26 -34.98 -3.23
CA PRO A 48 -24.29 -34.31 -4.52
C PRO A 48 -24.25 -35.39 -5.61
N LEU A 49 -25.19 -35.34 -6.55
CA LEU A 49 -25.09 -36.17 -7.74
C LEU A 49 -23.70 -35.93 -8.34
N ALA A 50 -22.99 -37.02 -8.65
CA ALA A 50 -21.71 -36.91 -9.32
C ALA A 50 -21.91 -36.04 -10.58
N PRO A 51 -21.04 -35.04 -10.81
CA PRO A 51 -21.12 -34.25 -12.04
C PRO A 51 -21.11 -35.20 -13.23
N ASP A 52 -22.02 -35.00 -14.17
CA ASP A 52 -21.94 -35.69 -15.46
C ASP A 52 -20.54 -35.47 -16.03
N VAL A 53 -19.86 -36.56 -16.38
CA VAL A 53 -18.55 -36.50 -17.01
C VAL A 53 -18.73 -35.70 -18.31
N PRO A 54 -18.06 -34.55 -18.47
CA PRO A 54 -18.14 -33.80 -19.71
C PRO A 54 -17.72 -34.72 -20.85
N ASP A 55 -18.52 -34.77 -21.93
CA ASP A 55 -18.12 -35.47 -23.14
C ASP A 55 -16.73 -35.03 -23.54
N VAL A 56 -15.84 -36.00 -23.76
CA VAL A 56 -14.46 -35.73 -24.17
C VAL A 56 -14.51 -34.89 -25.43
N PRO A 57 -13.96 -33.66 -25.41
CA PRO A 57 -13.94 -32.84 -26.61
C PRO A 57 -13.21 -33.61 -27.70
N THR A 58 -13.87 -33.81 -28.84
CA THR A 58 -13.25 -34.41 -30.02
C THR A 58 -12.00 -33.60 -30.34
N VAL A 59 -10.85 -34.28 -30.38
CA VAL A 59 -9.57 -33.67 -30.72
C VAL A 59 -9.74 -32.94 -32.06
N PRO A 60 -9.53 -31.61 -32.12
CA PRO A 60 -9.54 -30.89 -33.38
C PRO A 60 -8.51 -31.50 -34.32
N GLU A 61 -8.89 -31.77 -35.57
CA GLU A 61 -7.91 -32.20 -36.58
C GLU A 61 -6.80 -31.14 -36.65
N VAL A 62 -5.56 -31.59 -36.47
CA VAL A 62 -4.38 -30.73 -36.52
C VAL A 62 -4.33 -30.13 -37.93
N PRO A 63 -4.40 -28.80 -38.09
CA PRO A 63 -4.20 -28.18 -39.39
C PRO A 63 -2.82 -28.59 -39.89
N SER A 64 -2.73 -29.01 -41.15
CA SER A 64 -1.45 -29.24 -41.81
C SER A 64 -0.58 -28.00 -41.63
N THR A 65 0.65 -28.20 -41.15
CA THR A 65 1.62 -27.12 -40.94
C THR A 65 1.72 -26.27 -42.19
N ALA A 66 1.47 -24.97 -42.07
CA ALA A 66 1.76 -24.02 -43.14
C ALA A 66 3.25 -24.12 -43.48
N ASP A 67 3.58 -24.15 -44.77
CA ASP A 67 4.96 -24.15 -45.24
C ASP A 67 5.70 -22.96 -44.61
N VAL A 68 6.89 -23.24 -44.08
CA VAL A 68 7.77 -22.25 -43.48
C VAL A 68 8.15 -21.26 -44.60
N PRO A 69 7.85 -19.96 -44.47
CA PRO A 69 8.28 -18.99 -45.46
C PRO A 69 9.81 -18.94 -45.48
N ASP A 70 10.40 -19.02 -46.68
CA ASP A 70 11.83 -18.91 -46.88
C ASP A 70 12.38 -17.66 -46.20
N VAL A 71 13.44 -17.84 -45.43
CA VAL A 71 14.10 -16.76 -44.69
C VAL A 71 14.62 -15.74 -45.71
N PRO A 72 14.21 -14.46 -45.60
CA PRO A 72 14.77 -13.41 -46.46
C PRO A 72 16.28 -13.32 -46.25
N ASN A 73 17.04 -13.27 -47.34
CA ASN A 73 18.49 -13.05 -47.26
C ASN A 73 18.77 -11.76 -46.47
N VAL A 74 19.65 -11.87 -45.46
CA VAL A 74 20.07 -10.75 -44.63
C VAL A 74 20.70 -9.68 -45.52
N PRO A 75 20.23 -8.42 -45.47
CA PRO A 75 20.87 -7.33 -46.19
C PRO A 75 22.32 -7.18 -45.74
N VAL A 76 23.25 -7.16 -46.68
CA VAL A 76 24.66 -6.84 -46.39
C VAL A 76 24.69 -5.40 -45.87
N LEU A 77 25.18 -5.23 -44.64
CA LEU A 77 25.39 -3.91 -44.04
C LEU A 77 26.34 -3.11 -44.93
N PRO A 78 25.99 -1.87 -45.32
CA PRO A 78 26.92 -0.98 -46.00
C PRO A 78 28.09 -0.64 -45.07
N ASP A 79 29.29 -0.59 -45.63
CA ASP A 79 30.51 -0.25 -44.90
C ASP A 79 30.36 1.12 -44.21
N VAL A 80 30.71 1.16 -42.93
CA VAL A 80 30.66 2.37 -42.09
C VAL A 80 31.62 3.40 -42.70
N PRO A 81 31.15 4.63 -43.01
CA PRO A 81 32.03 5.69 -43.46
C PRO A 81 33.08 6.00 -42.39
N ALA A 82 34.34 6.16 -42.79
CA ALA A 82 35.39 6.61 -41.88
C ALA A 82 34.98 7.94 -41.23
N ALA A 83 35.15 8.05 -39.92
CA ALA A 83 34.84 9.25 -39.16
C ALA A 83 35.58 10.47 -39.74
N PRO A 84 34.95 11.66 -39.83
CA PRO A 84 35.60 12.86 -40.32
C PRO A 84 36.72 13.28 -39.35
N GLU A 85 37.88 13.66 -39.90
CA GLU A 85 38.96 14.26 -39.12
C GLU A 85 38.48 15.58 -38.49
N ILE A 86 38.65 15.67 -37.17
CA ILE A 86 38.30 16.86 -36.38
C ILE A 86 39.26 18.00 -36.78
N PRO A 87 38.75 19.17 -37.24
CA PRO A 87 39.60 20.32 -37.50
C PRO A 87 40.22 20.82 -36.19
N GLN A 88 41.52 21.10 -36.19
CA GLN A 88 42.17 21.73 -35.04
C GLN A 88 41.57 23.13 -34.79
N PRO A 89 41.38 23.54 -33.52
CA PRO A 89 40.84 24.86 -33.22
C PRO A 89 41.82 25.94 -33.65
N GLY A 90 41.38 26.80 -34.58
CA GLY A 90 42.10 28.02 -34.94
C GLY A 90 42.14 28.99 -33.76
N GLU A 91 43.28 29.65 -33.57
CA GLU A 91 43.41 30.77 -32.64
C GLU A 91 42.37 31.86 -32.99
N SER A 92 41.55 32.22 -32.01
CA SER A 92 40.57 33.29 -32.15
C SER A 92 41.29 34.65 -32.12
N PRO A 93 40.95 35.61 -33.00
CA PRO A 93 41.52 36.93 -32.95
C PRO A 93 41.00 37.71 -31.73
N LEU A 94 41.89 38.47 -31.10
CA LEU A 94 41.58 39.38 -30.00
C LEU A 94 40.49 40.38 -30.42
N PRO A 95 39.48 40.68 -29.57
CA PRO A 95 38.53 41.73 -29.86
C PRO A 95 39.19 43.10 -29.71
N ASP A 96 39.11 43.88 -30.79
CA ASP A 96 39.47 45.29 -30.86
C ASP A 96 38.42 46.16 -30.11
N ASP A 97 38.92 47.22 -29.48
CA ASP A 97 38.28 48.31 -28.74
C ASP A 97 36.77 48.25 -28.40
N SER A 98 36.48 48.16 -27.09
CA SER A 98 35.21 48.58 -26.47
C SER A 98 35.39 49.90 -25.71
N PRO A 99 34.37 50.77 -25.66
CA PRO A 99 34.52 52.13 -25.12
C PRO A 99 34.71 52.14 -23.61
N VAL A 100 35.61 53.00 -23.13
CA VAL A 100 35.85 53.28 -21.71
C VAL A 100 34.58 53.83 -21.05
N LEU A 101 34.00 53.09 -20.11
CA LEU A 101 32.96 53.59 -19.21
C LEU A 101 33.56 54.55 -18.17
N PRO A 102 32.80 55.56 -17.68
CA PRO A 102 33.28 56.45 -16.63
C PRO A 102 33.47 55.70 -15.31
N VAL A 103 34.59 55.93 -14.63
CA VAL A 103 34.87 55.42 -13.29
C VAL A 103 33.88 56.02 -12.30
N LEU A 104 33.05 55.18 -11.68
CA LEU A 104 32.26 55.56 -10.50
C LEU A 104 33.17 55.65 -9.26
N PRO A 105 32.94 56.59 -8.33
CA PRO A 105 33.72 56.72 -7.11
C PRO A 105 33.46 55.52 -6.17
N GLU A 106 34.51 55.04 -5.52
CA GLU A 106 34.42 53.92 -4.57
C GLU A 106 33.54 54.26 -3.36
N PRO A 107 32.68 53.33 -2.87
CA PRO A 107 31.96 53.53 -1.63
C PRO A 107 32.91 53.37 -0.44
N GLY A 108 32.78 54.29 0.54
CA GLY A 108 33.54 54.30 1.78
C GLY A 108 33.32 53.07 2.67
N PRO A 109 34.11 52.94 3.75
CA PRO A 109 34.30 51.69 4.48
C PRO A 109 33.18 51.50 5.50
N ASP A 110 31.98 51.08 5.09
CA ASP A 110 30.92 50.63 6.02
C ASP A 110 29.84 49.79 5.31
N VAL A 111 30.24 48.78 4.52
CA VAL A 111 29.33 47.75 4.00
C VAL A 111 29.85 46.36 4.44
N PRO A 112 29.05 45.54 5.13
CA PRO A 112 29.48 44.19 5.51
C PRO A 112 29.73 43.35 4.26
N ALA A 113 30.83 42.59 4.29
CA ALA A 113 31.25 41.71 3.20
C ALA A 113 30.09 40.81 2.74
N ALA A 114 29.86 40.76 1.41
CA ALA A 114 28.98 39.79 0.80
C ALA A 114 29.45 38.37 1.16
N PRO A 115 28.52 37.44 1.47
CA PRO A 115 28.91 36.06 1.77
C PRO A 115 29.55 35.43 0.52
N SER A 116 30.69 34.79 0.71
CA SER A 116 31.36 34.01 -0.33
C SER A 116 30.40 32.93 -0.85
N LEU A 117 30.11 32.96 -2.15
CA LEU A 117 29.44 31.88 -2.86
C LEU A 117 30.42 30.71 -2.97
N THR A 118 30.55 29.94 -1.90
CA THR A 118 31.09 28.58 -1.91
C THR A 118 30.06 27.70 -1.24
N ASP A 119 29.03 27.33 -1.99
CA ASP A 119 28.20 26.16 -1.77
C ASP A 119 27.51 25.87 -3.11
N GLU A 120 28.24 25.18 -3.98
CA GLU A 120 27.61 24.42 -5.06
C GLU A 120 26.60 23.45 -4.41
N PRO A 121 25.32 23.45 -4.82
CA PRO A 121 24.38 22.47 -4.28
C PRO A 121 24.88 21.06 -4.63
N PRO A 122 24.74 20.07 -3.73
CA PRO A 122 25.20 18.72 -4.01
C PRO A 122 24.51 18.19 -5.26
N ALA A 123 25.32 17.66 -6.17
CA ALA A 123 24.91 17.04 -7.43
C ALA A 123 23.92 15.89 -7.18
N GLU A 124 22.63 16.24 -7.15
CA GLU A 124 21.53 15.28 -7.23
C GLU A 124 21.02 15.21 -8.68
N SER A 125 21.94 14.97 -9.63
CA SER A 125 21.59 14.67 -11.01
C SER A 125 22.61 13.72 -11.63
N ALA A 126 22.44 12.42 -11.38
CA ALA A 126 22.91 11.44 -12.33
C ALA A 126 21.98 11.54 -13.57
N ALA A 127 22.29 12.46 -14.48
CA ALA A 127 21.80 12.46 -15.85
C ALA A 127 22.97 12.01 -16.75
N PRO A 128 22.73 11.13 -17.74
CA PRO A 128 23.77 10.76 -18.69
C PRO A 128 24.07 11.95 -19.63
N VAL A 129 25.27 11.90 -20.21
CA VAL A 129 25.94 12.93 -21.01
C VAL A 129 25.03 13.55 -22.09
N GLY A 130 24.67 14.82 -21.91
CA GLY A 130 23.95 15.65 -22.87
C GLY A 130 23.77 17.07 -22.32
N GLU A 131 23.97 18.09 -23.16
CA GLU A 131 24.02 19.51 -22.76
C GLU A 131 22.63 20.03 -22.38
N TRP A 132 22.50 20.64 -21.20
CA TRP A 132 21.25 21.29 -20.76
C TRP A 132 21.03 22.56 -21.58
N LEU A 133 20.09 22.56 -22.52
CA LEU A 133 19.73 23.79 -23.22
C LEU A 133 19.06 24.77 -22.25
N ALA A 134 19.52 26.02 -22.29
CA ALA A 134 19.04 27.15 -21.49
C ALA A 134 17.57 27.57 -21.78
N HIS A 135 16.82 26.77 -22.54
CA HIS A 135 15.40 26.93 -22.82
C HIS A 135 14.62 25.74 -22.23
N GLY A 136 14.43 25.76 -20.91
CA GLY A 136 13.38 24.97 -20.24
C GLY A 136 13.51 23.45 -20.33
N ALA A 137 14.49 22.84 -19.66
CA ALA A 137 14.45 21.43 -19.23
C ALA A 137 13.98 20.38 -20.27
N VAL A 138 14.31 20.55 -21.55
CA VAL A 138 14.13 19.53 -22.60
C VAL A 138 15.47 18.86 -22.85
N TYR A 139 15.50 17.53 -22.80
CA TYR A 139 16.65 16.75 -23.24
C TYR A 139 16.44 16.35 -24.69
N VAL A 140 17.43 16.52 -25.55
CA VAL A 140 17.34 15.97 -26.92
C VAL A 140 18.06 14.63 -26.92
N GLY A 141 17.27 13.55 -26.87
CA GLY A 141 17.77 12.18 -26.99
C GLY A 141 18.02 11.79 -28.46
N SER A 142 18.50 10.56 -28.69
CA SER A 142 18.67 10.02 -30.05
C SER A 142 17.36 9.95 -30.84
N ASP A 143 16.24 9.88 -30.13
CA ASP A 143 14.91 9.58 -30.69
C ASP A 143 13.98 10.81 -30.67
N GLY A 144 14.49 12.00 -30.32
CA GLY A 144 13.74 13.26 -30.28
C GLY A 144 13.77 13.98 -28.92
N PRO A 145 12.96 15.05 -28.76
CA PRO A 145 12.87 15.77 -27.49
C PRO A 145 12.17 14.94 -26.40
N GLU A 146 12.81 14.89 -25.23
CA GLU A 146 12.36 14.25 -24.00
C GLU A 146 12.12 15.28 -22.89
N TYR A 147 11.03 15.07 -22.15
CA TYR A 147 10.55 15.98 -21.11
C TYR A 147 10.62 15.32 -19.72
N PRO A 148 11.07 16.03 -18.68
CA PRO A 148 11.18 15.50 -17.32
C PRO A 148 9.81 15.24 -16.70
N ARG A 149 9.53 13.98 -16.36
CA ARG A 149 8.26 13.52 -15.79
C ARG A 149 8.34 13.27 -14.29
N PHE A 150 9.35 12.54 -13.83
CA PHE A 150 9.48 12.09 -12.43
C PHE A 150 10.87 12.34 -11.83
N ARG A 151 10.90 12.75 -10.55
CA ARG A 151 12.15 12.92 -9.79
C ARG A 151 12.74 11.55 -9.45
N LEU A 152 14.06 11.48 -9.26
CA LEU A 152 14.75 10.24 -8.86
C LEU A 152 14.13 9.61 -7.60
N MET A 153 13.93 10.39 -6.54
CA MET A 153 13.36 9.86 -5.30
C MET A 153 11.94 9.32 -5.47
N ALA A 154 11.13 9.89 -6.36
CA ALA A 154 9.79 9.35 -6.66
C ALA A 154 9.87 7.99 -7.38
N ARG A 155 10.86 7.81 -8.26
CA ARG A 155 11.12 6.53 -8.92
C ARG A 155 11.60 5.47 -7.94
N ILE A 156 12.48 5.84 -7.01
CA ILE A 156 12.94 4.93 -5.93
C ILE A 156 11.77 4.54 -5.03
N GLU A 157 10.94 5.50 -4.59
CA GLU A 157 9.70 5.22 -3.84
C GLU A 157 8.82 4.21 -4.58
N HIS A 158 8.63 4.40 -5.88
CA HIS A 158 7.85 3.49 -6.70
C HIS A 158 8.48 2.10 -6.84
N MET A 159 9.80 1.99 -6.99
CA MET A 159 10.46 0.67 -7.01
C MET A 159 10.29 -0.08 -5.70
N LEU A 160 10.36 0.62 -4.56
CA LEU A 160 10.09 0.05 -3.25
C LEU A 160 8.63 -0.39 -3.11
N LEU A 161 7.68 0.44 -3.57
CA LEU A 161 6.26 0.09 -3.62
C LEU A 161 6.02 -1.14 -4.50
N LEU A 162 6.53 -1.14 -5.74
CA LEU A 162 6.41 -2.24 -6.70
C LEU A 162 6.93 -3.55 -6.10
N LEU A 163 8.14 -3.53 -5.53
CA LEU A 163 8.75 -4.73 -4.97
C LEU A 163 7.98 -5.24 -3.74
N SER A 164 7.69 -4.37 -2.78
CA SER A 164 6.97 -4.75 -1.56
C SER A 164 5.56 -5.24 -1.86
N PHE A 165 4.82 -4.53 -2.72
CA PHE A 165 3.48 -4.93 -3.16
C PHE A 165 3.51 -6.28 -3.88
N THR A 166 4.47 -6.49 -4.79
CA THR A 166 4.60 -7.77 -5.51
C THR A 166 4.84 -8.92 -4.54
N ILE A 167 5.74 -8.75 -3.57
CA ILE A 167 6.00 -9.78 -2.54
C ILE A 167 4.75 -10.01 -1.69
N LEU A 168 4.03 -8.96 -1.30
CA LEU A 168 2.76 -9.07 -0.57
C LEU A 168 1.71 -9.85 -1.35
N CYS A 169 1.56 -9.63 -2.66
CA CYS A 169 0.66 -10.40 -3.50
C CYS A 169 1.10 -11.87 -3.62
N LEU A 170 2.39 -12.13 -3.87
CA LEU A 170 2.94 -13.48 -4.01
C LEU A 170 2.87 -14.30 -2.73
N THR A 171 2.83 -13.65 -1.57
CA THR A 171 2.71 -14.32 -0.27
C THR A 171 1.28 -14.31 0.27
N GLY A 172 0.48 -13.29 -0.04
CA GLY A 172 -0.88 -13.11 0.48
C GLY A 172 -1.95 -13.85 -0.31
N LEU A 173 -1.92 -13.80 -1.65
CA LEU A 173 -2.92 -14.46 -2.49
C LEU A 173 -2.93 -15.99 -2.31
N PRO A 174 -1.77 -16.68 -2.20
CA PRO A 174 -1.78 -18.11 -1.90
C PRO A 174 -2.43 -18.47 -0.56
N GLN A 175 -2.35 -17.58 0.42
CA GLN A 175 -3.00 -17.77 1.72
C GLN A 175 -4.53 -17.57 1.65
N LYS A 176 -5.03 -16.68 0.77
CA LYS A 176 -6.47 -16.50 0.53
C LYS A 176 -7.08 -17.67 -0.25
N PHE A 177 -6.32 -18.29 -1.15
CA PHE A 177 -6.76 -19.43 -1.98
C PHE A 177 -6.00 -20.73 -1.67
N PRO A 178 -6.00 -21.22 -0.42
CA PRO A 178 -5.10 -22.31 0.03
C PRO A 178 -5.37 -23.65 -0.64
N PHE A 179 -6.57 -23.84 -1.20
CA PHE A 179 -6.96 -25.08 -1.89
C PHE A 179 -6.57 -25.11 -3.38
N SER A 180 -6.08 -23.99 -3.93
CA SER A 180 -5.61 -23.96 -5.32
C SER A 180 -4.26 -24.68 -5.45
N PRO A 181 -4.08 -25.59 -6.43
CA PRO A 181 -2.79 -26.26 -6.67
C PRO A 181 -1.63 -25.29 -6.87
N LEU A 182 -1.89 -24.15 -7.53
CA LEU A 182 -0.89 -23.09 -7.72
C LEU A 182 -0.48 -22.47 -6.38
N SER A 183 -1.43 -22.26 -5.48
CA SER A 183 -1.15 -21.69 -4.16
C SER A 183 -0.35 -22.65 -3.29
N GLN A 184 -0.70 -23.95 -3.31
CA GLN A 184 0.06 -24.99 -2.63
C GLN A 184 1.48 -25.12 -3.16
N GLY A 185 1.65 -25.07 -4.50
CA GLY A 185 2.95 -25.07 -5.15
C GLY A 185 3.82 -23.88 -4.77
N LEU A 186 3.25 -22.66 -4.77
CA LEU A 186 3.97 -21.45 -4.35
C LEU A 186 4.35 -21.49 -2.86
N ILE A 187 3.45 -21.95 -1.99
CA ILE A 187 3.74 -22.08 -0.56
C ILE A 187 4.86 -23.09 -0.32
N ALA A 188 4.83 -24.23 -1.02
CA ALA A 188 5.90 -25.24 -0.93
C ALA A 188 7.24 -24.69 -1.45
N LEU A 189 7.23 -23.99 -2.59
CA LEU A 189 8.43 -23.38 -3.19
C LEU A 189 9.09 -22.35 -2.26
N LEU A 190 8.28 -21.56 -1.55
CA LEU A 190 8.76 -20.54 -0.62
C LEU A 190 9.17 -21.10 0.76
N GLY A 191 9.12 -22.42 0.96
CA GLY A 191 9.58 -23.07 2.19
C GLY A 191 8.50 -23.31 3.25
N GLY A 192 7.22 -23.29 2.88
CA GLY A 192 6.09 -23.58 3.77
C GLY A 192 5.33 -22.34 4.25
N ILE A 193 4.21 -22.57 4.92
CA ILE A 193 3.26 -21.51 5.30
C ILE A 193 3.83 -20.54 6.34
N GLU A 194 4.67 -21.02 7.25
CA GLU A 194 5.34 -20.20 8.27
C GLU A 194 6.32 -19.20 7.64
N VAL A 195 7.09 -19.66 6.65
CA VAL A 195 8.04 -18.82 5.91
C VAL A 195 7.28 -17.79 5.08
N VAL A 196 6.24 -18.21 4.34
CA VAL A 196 5.38 -17.32 3.57
C VAL A 196 4.78 -16.20 4.43
N ARG A 197 4.20 -16.55 5.60
CA ARG A 197 3.66 -15.57 6.55
C ARG A 197 4.72 -14.60 7.06
N THR A 198 5.93 -15.11 7.31
CA THR A 198 7.05 -14.28 7.77
C THR A 198 7.51 -13.30 6.70
N ILE A 199 7.68 -13.76 5.45
CA ILE A 199 8.00 -12.88 4.32
C ILE A 199 6.91 -11.83 4.11
N HIS A 200 5.63 -12.23 4.18
CA HIS A 200 4.50 -11.31 4.04
C HIS A 200 4.56 -10.16 5.05
N ARG A 201 4.84 -10.49 6.32
CA ARG A 201 4.98 -9.51 7.40
C ARG A 201 6.15 -8.56 7.21
N TRP A 202 7.31 -9.05 6.77
CA TRP A 202 8.45 -8.18 6.45
C TRP A 202 8.18 -7.27 5.25
N ALA A 203 7.51 -7.78 4.21
CA ALA A 203 7.10 -6.97 3.07
C ALA A 203 6.07 -5.90 3.47
N ALA A 204 5.16 -6.22 4.40
CA ALA A 204 4.21 -5.27 4.96
C ALA A 204 4.92 -4.14 5.72
N ILE A 205 5.96 -4.46 6.51
CA ILE A 205 6.79 -3.46 7.20
C ILE A 205 7.40 -2.49 6.17
N VAL A 206 8.00 -3.01 5.09
CA VAL A 206 8.59 -2.19 4.03
C VAL A 206 7.54 -1.29 3.39
N LEU A 207 6.34 -1.82 3.10
CA LEU A 207 5.24 -1.03 2.54
C LEU A 207 4.77 0.08 3.50
N ILE A 208 4.64 -0.22 4.79
CA ILE A 208 4.22 0.75 5.83
C ILE A 208 5.27 1.86 5.98
N LEU A 209 6.55 1.52 6.07
CA LEU A 209 7.63 2.50 6.15
C LEU A 209 7.71 3.34 4.88
N GLY A 210 7.57 2.73 3.70
CA GLY A 210 7.47 3.42 2.42
C GLY A 210 6.29 4.39 2.37
N SER A 211 5.14 4.00 2.92
CA SER A 211 3.94 4.84 3.01
C SER A 211 4.15 6.03 3.95
N ILE A 212 4.76 5.83 5.12
CA ILE A 212 5.13 6.91 6.05
C ILE A 212 6.09 7.88 5.36
N TYR A 213 7.12 7.36 4.69
CA TYR A 213 8.07 8.18 3.93
C TYR A 213 7.37 8.98 2.83
N HIS A 214 6.48 8.36 2.05
CA HIS A 214 5.70 9.03 1.01
C HIS A 214 4.82 10.16 1.55
N LEU A 215 4.18 9.96 2.70
CA LEU A 215 3.38 11.00 3.38
C LEU A 215 4.26 12.16 3.85
N LEU A 216 5.43 11.87 4.42
CA LEU A 216 6.40 12.88 4.82
C LEU A 216 6.92 13.66 3.61
N THR A 217 7.38 12.99 2.54
CA THR A 217 7.88 13.71 1.35
C THR A 217 6.78 14.51 0.66
N SER A 218 5.54 14.03 0.66
CA SER A 218 4.38 14.79 0.17
C SER A 218 4.08 16.02 1.04
N ALA A 219 4.12 15.89 2.37
CA ALA A 219 3.98 17.01 3.28
C ALA A 219 5.13 18.02 3.10
N TYR A 220 6.36 17.57 2.87
CA TYR A 220 7.48 18.46 2.55
C TYR A 220 7.24 19.24 1.26
N ARG A 221 6.78 18.58 0.20
CA ARG A 221 6.44 19.24 -1.08
C ARG A 221 5.32 20.27 -0.89
N LEU A 222 4.30 19.93 -0.12
CA LEU A 222 3.16 20.81 0.15
C LEU A 222 3.53 22.01 1.03
N PHE A 223 4.17 21.79 2.18
CA PHE A 223 4.42 22.84 3.17
C PHE A 223 5.70 23.62 2.91
N VAL A 224 6.79 22.95 2.56
CA VAL A 224 8.11 23.60 2.39
C VAL A 224 8.22 24.18 0.98
N LYS A 225 8.01 23.34 -0.04
CA LYS A 225 8.13 23.76 -1.44
C LYS A 225 6.87 24.47 -1.96
N HIS A 226 5.76 24.40 -1.24
CA HIS A 226 4.49 25.00 -1.67
C HIS A 226 4.10 24.53 -3.08
N GLU A 227 4.40 23.28 -3.41
CA GLU A 227 3.97 22.65 -4.66
C GLU A 227 2.45 22.43 -4.60
N ASP A 228 1.78 22.66 -5.72
CA ASP A 228 0.33 22.47 -5.80
C ASP A 228 -0.01 20.98 -5.67
N MET A 229 -1.12 20.66 -5.01
CA MET A 229 -1.58 19.28 -4.84
C MET A 229 -2.21 18.75 -6.12
N ARG A 230 -1.38 18.52 -7.14
CA ARG A 230 -1.82 18.13 -8.50
C ARG A 230 -2.53 16.77 -8.55
N MET A 231 -2.35 15.93 -7.53
CA MET A 231 -3.00 14.61 -7.42
C MET A 231 -4.42 14.68 -6.82
N LEU A 232 -4.88 15.84 -6.33
CA LEU A 232 -6.25 15.97 -5.87
C LEU A 232 -7.22 15.97 -7.07
N PRO A 233 -8.32 15.21 -6.99
CA PRO A 233 -9.40 15.32 -7.95
C PRO A 233 -10.00 16.74 -7.94
N ASP A 234 -10.24 17.30 -9.11
CA ASP A 234 -10.88 18.60 -9.29
C ASP A 234 -11.99 18.54 -10.36
N LEU A 235 -12.65 19.68 -10.60
CA LEU A 235 -13.72 19.75 -11.59
C LEU A 235 -13.23 19.46 -13.02
N LYS A 236 -11.95 19.71 -13.33
CA LYS A 236 -11.41 19.43 -14.65
C LYS A 236 -11.33 17.92 -14.88
N ASP A 237 -11.05 17.11 -13.87
CA ASP A 237 -11.03 15.65 -14.04
C ASP A 237 -12.36 15.09 -14.54
N GLY A 238 -13.49 15.66 -14.09
CA GLY A 238 -14.82 15.29 -14.59
C GLY A 238 -15.07 15.76 -16.04
N ILE A 239 -14.53 16.92 -16.42
CA ILE A 239 -14.57 17.41 -17.80
C ILE A 239 -13.73 16.51 -18.69
N ASP A 240 -12.51 16.16 -18.26
CA ASP A 240 -11.59 15.31 -19.01
C ASP A 240 -12.18 13.91 -19.19
N LEU A 241 -12.86 13.35 -18.18
CA LEU A 241 -13.61 12.09 -18.32
C LEU A 241 -14.72 12.20 -19.36
N ARG A 242 -15.54 13.26 -19.32
CA ARG A 242 -16.58 13.49 -20.32
C ARG A 242 -15.99 13.59 -21.72
N ASP A 243 -14.92 14.36 -21.89
CA ASP A 243 -14.29 14.59 -23.19
C ASP A 243 -13.62 13.32 -23.72
N THR A 244 -13.02 12.52 -22.84
CA THR A 244 -12.50 11.18 -23.16
C THR A 244 -13.62 10.26 -23.65
N LEU A 245 -14.77 10.24 -22.99
CA LEU A 245 -15.93 9.45 -23.42
C LEU A 245 -16.48 9.94 -24.76
N ALA A 246 -16.59 11.26 -24.95
CA ALA A 246 -17.05 11.84 -26.20
C ALA A 246 -16.11 11.49 -27.37
N TYR A 247 -14.80 11.59 -27.16
CA TYR A 247 -13.78 11.20 -28.15
C TYR A 247 -13.85 9.70 -28.47
N ASN A 248 -13.85 8.84 -27.45
CA ASN A 248 -13.88 7.39 -27.65
C ASN A 248 -15.17 6.88 -28.31
N LEU A 249 -16.29 7.59 -28.14
CA LEU A 249 -17.58 7.28 -28.78
C LEU A 249 -17.73 7.95 -30.16
N GLY A 250 -16.74 8.73 -30.62
CA GLY A 250 -16.76 9.40 -31.91
C GLY A 250 -17.66 10.65 -31.97
N PHE A 251 -18.01 11.24 -30.82
CA PHE A 251 -18.74 12.51 -30.73
C PHE A 251 -17.83 13.75 -30.77
N SER A 252 -16.53 13.57 -30.63
CA SER A 252 -15.50 14.62 -30.74
C SER A 252 -14.35 14.12 -31.57
N ASP A 253 -13.87 14.93 -32.52
CA ASP A 253 -12.65 14.66 -33.29
C ASP A 253 -11.39 15.13 -32.56
N GLN A 254 -11.53 15.91 -31.48
CA GLN A 254 -10.40 16.41 -30.70
C GLN A 254 -10.13 15.51 -29.49
N PRO A 255 -8.88 15.07 -29.28
CA PRO A 255 -8.51 14.33 -28.08
C PRO A 255 -8.58 15.23 -26.84
N PRO A 256 -8.85 14.64 -25.66
CA PRO A 256 -8.91 15.38 -24.39
C PRO A 256 -7.55 15.99 -24.04
N GLN A 257 -7.52 17.30 -23.76
CA GLN A 257 -6.29 17.98 -23.35
C GLN A 257 -6.11 17.91 -21.83
N MET A 258 -5.21 17.02 -21.41
CA MET A 258 -5.00 16.70 -20.01
C MET A 258 -3.77 17.41 -19.42
N ARG A 259 -3.77 17.60 -18.10
CA ARG A 259 -2.64 18.19 -17.34
C ARG A 259 -1.55 17.14 -17.10
N LYS A 260 -0.51 17.53 -16.34
CA LYS A 260 0.60 16.65 -15.92
C LYS A 260 0.17 15.29 -15.38
N PHE A 261 -0.95 15.26 -14.65
CA PHE A 261 -1.58 14.02 -14.23
C PHE A 261 -2.99 14.00 -14.76
N ASN A 262 -3.32 12.96 -15.52
CA ASN A 262 -4.65 12.75 -16.04
C ASN A 262 -5.61 12.20 -14.96
N PHE A 263 -6.91 12.22 -15.24
CA PHE A 263 -7.91 11.78 -14.26
C PHE A 263 -7.75 10.29 -13.89
N GLY A 264 -7.30 9.45 -14.83
CA GLY A 264 -7.09 8.02 -14.63
C GLY A 264 -5.94 7.74 -13.66
N GLU A 265 -4.79 8.39 -13.87
CA GLU A 265 -3.64 8.34 -12.97
C GLU A 265 -3.99 8.83 -11.56
N LYS A 266 -4.80 9.88 -11.45
CA LYS A 266 -5.29 10.35 -10.14
C LYS A 266 -6.20 9.33 -9.48
N PHE A 267 -7.11 8.72 -10.23
CA PHE A 267 -8.00 7.69 -9.72
C PHE A 267 -7.20 6.47 -9.21
N GLU A 268 -6.24 5.99 -10.00
CA GLU A 268 -5.33 4.90 -9.60
C GLU A 268 -4.53 5.25 -8.34
N TYR A 269 -3.96 6.47 -8.27
CA TYR A 269 -3.23 6.93 -7.10
C TYR A 269 -4.10 6.89 -5.84
N TRP A 270 -5.33 7.40 -5.90
CA TRP A 270 -6.22 7.39 -4.74
C TRP A 270 -6.73 6.01 -4.39
N ALA A 271 -6.96 5.14 -5.38
CA ALA A 271 -7.27 3.73 -5.15
C ALA A 271 -6.13 3.04 -4.38
N VAL A 272 -4.87 3.26 -4.77
CA VAL A 272 -3.70 2.72 -4.05
C VAL A 272 -3.56 3.31 -2.65
N VAL A 273 -3.76 4.63 -2.48
CA VAL A 273 -3.69 5.27 -1.15
C VAL A 273 -4.75 4.70 -0.21
N TRP A 274 -5.99 4.58 -0.68
CA TRP A 274 -7.09 4.00 0.08
C TRP A 274 -6.84 2.52 0.39
N GLY A 275 -6.52 1.71 -0.63
CA GLY A 275 -6.25 0.29 -0.47
C GLY A 275 -5.11 0.04 0.50
N THR A 276 -4.03 0.83 0.42
CA THR A 276 -2.91 0.75 1.38
C THR A 276 -3.38 1.04 2.82
N ALA A 277 -4.20 2.05 3.04
CA ALA A 277 -4.74 2.35 4.37
C ALA A 277 -5.59 1.19 4.91
N VAL A 278 -6.48 0.62 4.08
CA VAL A 278 -7.29 -0.55 4.45
C VAL A 278 -6.41 -1.75 4.77
N MET A 279 -5.40 -2.03 3.93
CA MET A 279 -4.48 -3.16 4.11
C MET A 279 -3.65 -3.05 5.40
N ILE A 280 -3.18 -1.84 5.74
CA ILE A 280 -2.44 -1.60 6.99
C ILE A 280 -3.34 -1.82 8.21
N VAL A 281 -4.54 -1.23 8.21
CA VAL A 281 -5.47 -1.33 9.36
C VAL A 281 -5.95 -2.75 9.56
N THR A 282 -6.43 -3.40 8.49
CA THR A 282 -6.91 -4.77 8.57
C THR A 282 -5.78 -5.76 8.84
N GLY A 283 -4.60 -5.54 8.25
CA GLY A 283 -3.41 -6.35 8.52
C GLY A 283 -2.99 -6.27 9.98
N PHE A 284 -3.06 -5.09 10.61
CA PHE A 284 -2.82 -4.94 12.04
C PHE A 284 -3.81 -5.74 12.90
N ILE A 285 -5.11 -5.67 12.58
CA ILE A 285 -6.15 -6.42 13.30
C ILE A 285 -5.90 -7.93 13.22
N LEU A 286 -5.48 -8.41 12.04
CA LEU A 286 -5.20 -9.84 11.81
C LEU A 286 -3.88 -10.31 12.43
N TRP A 287 -2.87 -9.44 12.50
CA TRP A 287 -1.63 -9.75 13.19
C TRP A 287 -1.85 -9.82 14.71
N ASN A 288 -2.60 -8.85 15.26
CA ASN A 288 -2.75 -8.66 16.71
C ASN A 288 -4.23 -8.73 17.15
N PRO A 289 -4.91 -9.88 17.01
CA PRO A 289 -6.35 -9.97 17.25
C PRO A 289 -6.74 -9.67 18.70
N LEU A 290 -5.92 -10.05 19.69
CA LEU A 290 -6.20 -9.76 21.11
C LEU A 290 -6.03 -8.28 21.44
N ALA A 291 -5.01 -7.62 20.90
CA ALA A 291 -4.83 -6.18 21.04
C ALA A 291 -6.00 -5.43 20.38
N ALA A 292 -6.43 -5.90 19.21
CA ALA A 292 -7.59 -5.34 18.52
C ALA A 292 -8.87 -5.49 19.35
N THR A 293 -9.13 -6.64 19.98
CA THR A 293 -10.37 -6.84 20.76
C THR A 293 -10.48 -5.99 22.02
N GLN A 294 -9.38 -5.41 22.51
CA GLN A 294 -9.41 -4.41 23.59
C GLN A 294 -10.00 -3.07 23.12
N LEU A 295 -9.91 -2.76 21.83
CA LEU A 295 -10.36 -1.50 21.24
C LEU A 295 -11.68 -1.65 20.45
N ILE A 296 -11.85 -2.78 19.75
CA ILE A 296 -12.99 -3.04 18.87
C ILE A 296 -13.66 -4.38 19.21
N PRO A 297 -14.99 -4.53 19.02
CA PRO A 297 -15.67 -5.80 19.23
C PRO A 297 -15.08 -6.95 18.38
N GLY A 298 -14.97 -8.16 18.94
CA GLY A 298 -14.38 -9.33 18.26
C GLY A 298 -15.03 -9.72 16.93
N ARG A 299 -16.28 -9.31 16.67
CA ARG A 299 -16.96 -9.48 15.37
C ARG A 299 -16.21 -8.81 14.21
N PHE A 300 -15.34 -7.84 14.48
CA PHE A 300 -14.58 -7.14 13.45
C PHE A 300 -13.32 -7.89 12.99
N ILE A 301 -12.89 -8.95 13.69
CA ILE A 301 -11.79 -9.80 13.23
C ILE A 301 -12.12 -10.51 11.91
N PRO A 302 -13.25 -11.27 11.79
CA PRO A 302 -13.61 -11.89 10.52
C PRO A 302 -13.92 -10.86 9.42
N VAL A 303 -14.44 -9.68 9.79
CA VAL A 303 -14.62 -8.57 8.83
C VAL A 303 -13.28 -8.09 8.30
N ALA A 304 -12.27 -7.93 9.16
CA ALA A 304 -10.93 -7.57 8.74
C ALA A 304 -10.30 -8.66 7.86
N LEU A 305 -10.56 -9.95 8.14
CA LEU A 305 -10.07 -11.07 7.32
C LEU A 305 -10.61 -10.99 5.89
N GLU A 306 -11.92 -10.78 5.74
CA GLU A 306 -12.54 -10.66 4.42
C GLU A 306 -12.14 -9.36 3.73
N ALA A 307 -12.13 -8.23 4.43
CA ALA A 307 -11.72 -6.95 3.88
C ALA A 307 -10.26 -6.99 3.39
N HIS A 308 -9.34 -7.51 4.21
CA HIS A 308 -7.93 -7.65 3.83
C HIS A 308 -7.76 -8.56 2.62
N GLY A 309 -8.42 -9.72 2.63
CA GLY A 309 -8.32 -10.70 1.55
C GLY A 309 -8.87 -10.18 0.22
N TRP A 310 -10.05 -9.55 0.22
CA TRP A 310 -10.67 -9.07 -1.01
C TRP A 310 -10.08 -7.76 -1.51
N GLU A 311 -9.65 -6.86 -0.61
CA GLU A 311 -8.90 -5.67 -1.00
C GLU A 311 -7.57 -6.06 -1.67
N ALA A 312 -6.88 -7.10 -1.15
CA ALA A 312 -5.67 -7.61 -1.79
C ALA A 312 -5.92 -8.13 -3.21
N VAL A 313 -7.04 -8.84 -3.43
CA VAL A 313 -7.45 -9.31 -4.77
C VAL A 313 -7.77 -8.13 -5.67
N LEU A 314 -8.57 -7.17 -5.18
CA LEU A 314 -8.94 -5.97 -5.93
C LEU A 314 -7.71 -5.18 -6.35
N ALA A 315 -6.80 -4.91 -5.41
CA ALA A 315 -5.56 -4.20 -5.67
C ALA A 315 -4.67 -4.94 -6.68
N ALA A 316 -4.49 -6.26 -6.51
CA ALA A 316 -3.67 -7.06 -7.42
C ALA A 316 -4.24 -7.07 -8.85
N VAL A 317 -5.54 -7.29 -9.00
CA VAL A 317 -6.22 -7.30 -10.30
C VAL A 317 -6.20 -5.91 -10.93
N SER A 318 -6.49 -4.87 -10.17
CA SER A 318 -6.45 -3.48 -10.65
C SER A 318 -5.04 -3.12 -11.14
N ILE A 319 -4.00 -3.48 -10.39
CA ILE A 319 -2.62 -3.17 -10.80
C ILE A 319 -2.23 -3.97 -12.05
N VAL A 320 -2.55 -5.26 -12.11
CA VAL A 320 -2.17 -6.10 -13.26
C VAL A 320 -2.95 -5.75 -14.53
N ILE A 321 -4.27 -5.63 -14.44
CA ILE A 321 -5.13 -5.45 -15.62
C ILE A 321 -5.17 -4.00 -16.07
N TRP A 322 -5.23 -3.05 -15.13
CA TRP A 322 -5.41 -1.65 -15.49
C TRP A 322 -4.07 -0.91 -15.50
N HIS A 323 -3.36 -0.86 -14.37
CA HIS A 323 -2.15 -0.05 -14.25
C HIS A 323 -1.03 -0.54 -15.19
N LEU A 324 -0.62 -1.81 -15.07
CA LEU A 324 0.45 -2.38 -15.89
C LEU A 324 0.10 -2.42 -17.38
N TYR A 325 -1.17 -2.66 -17.73
CA TYR A 325 -1.61 -2.59 -19.13
C TYR A 325 -1.44 -1.18 -19.70
N ASN A 326 -1.92 -0.15 -19.00
CA ASN A 326 -1.83 1.22 -19.48
C ASN A 326 -0.37 1.66 -19.64
N VAL A 327 0.46 1.41 -18.63
CA VAL A 327 1.85 1.88 -18.64
C VAL A 327 2.77 1.03 -19.52
N LEU A 328 2.66 -0.30 -19.54
CA LEU A 328 3.61 -1.16 -20.27
C LEU A 328 3.14 -1.53 -21.68
N VAL A 329 1.82 -1.63 -21.91
CA VAL A 329 1.28 -2.16 -23.16
C VAL A 329 0.67 -1.05 -24.02
N LYS A 330 -0.29 -0.30 -23.47
CA LYS A 330 -1.06 0.70 -24.22
C LYS A 330 -0.19 1.90 -24.61
N HIS A 331 0.41 2.56 -23.61
CA HIS A 331 1.18 3.80 -23.82
C HIS A 331 2.69 3.59 -23.83
N ARG A 332 3.18 2.40 -23.41
CA ARG A 332 4.62 2.08 -23.31
C ARG A 332 5.42 3.17 -22.57
N ASN A 333 4.81 3.71 -21.53
CA ASN A 333 5.33 4.80 -20.72
C ASN A 333 6.34 4.24 -19.69
N LEU A 334 7.62 4.33 -20.02
CA LEU A 334 8.73 3.88 -19.15
C LEU A 334 9.29 4.99 -18.25
N SER A 335 8.57 6.11 -18.10
CA SER A 335 9.04 7.28 -17.36
C SER A 335 9.30 7.03 -15.87
N MET A 336 8.70 5.98 -15.29
CA MET A 336 9.01 5.55 -13.92
C MET A 336 10.41 4.92 -13.78
N PHE A 337 11.02 4.48 -14.88
CA PHE A 337 12.39 3.98 -14.92
C PHE A 337 13.36 5.07 -15.39
N THR A 338 13.04 5.76 -16.50
CA THR A 338 13.93 6.76 -17.11
C THR A 338 13.85 8.14 -16.45
N GLY A 339 12.69 8.51 -15.92
CA GLY A 339 12.40 9.84 -15.35
C GLY A 339 11.90 10.85 -16.37
N THR A 340 11.91 10.50 -17.66
CA THR A 340 11.56 11.35 -18.80
C THR A 340 10.46 10.71 -19.65
N LEU A 341 9.82 11.51 -20.51
CA LEU A 341 8.77 11.10 -21.43
C LEU A 341 9.02 11.72 -22.81
N SER A 342 8.78 10.97 -23.89
CA SER A 342 8.92 11.49 -25.26
C SER A 342 7.85 12.54 -25.57
N HIS A 343 8.13 13.41 -26.55
CA HIS A 343 7.16 14.39 -27.05
C HIS A 343 5.82 13.77 -27.44
N GLU A 344 5.83 12.69 -28.22
CA GLU A 344 4.61 12.04 -28.73
C GLU A 344 3.68 11.59 -27.58
N ILE A 345 4.23 10.93 -26.56
CA ILE A 345 3.44 10.48 -25.41
C ILE A 345 3.01 11.67 -24.56
N MET A 346 3.84 12.70 -24.41
CA MET A 346 3.45 13.95 -23.74
C MET A 346 2.29 14.65 -24.44
N GLU A 347 2.26 14.66 -25.77
CA GLU A 347 1.18 15.24 -26.56
C GLU A 347 -0.13 14.44 -26.41
N GLU A 348 -0.04 13.10 -26.44
CA GLU A 348 -1.21 12.23 -26.32
C GLU A 348 -1.79 12.22 -24.90
N GLU A 349 -0.96 12.05 -23.87
CA GLU A 349 -1.43 11.84 -22.49
C GLU A 349 -1.47 13.13 -21.65
N HIS A 350 -0.68 14.15 -22.02
CA HIS A 350 -0.37 15.29 -21.15
C HIS A 350 -0.24 16.63 -21.90
N ALA A 351 -1.05 16.85 -22.94
CA ALA A 351 -0.94 18.00 -23.86
C ALA A 351 -0.75 19.37 -23.16
N LEU A 352 -1.49 19.64 -22.07
CA LEU A 352 -1.37 20.94 -21.37
C LEU A 352 -0.08 21.07 -20.57
N GLU A 353 0.52 19.97 -20.13
CA GLU A 353 1.84 20.00 -19.49
C GLU A 353 2.94 20.17 -20.54
N LEU A 354 2.79 19.56 -21.72
CA LEU A 354 3.69 19.77 -22.85
C LEU A 354 3.73 21.25 -23.25
N GLU A 355 2.57 21.84 -23.53
CA GLU A 355 2.44 23.26 -23.86
C GLU A 355 3.10 24.17 -22.80
N ARG A 356 2.90 23.85 -21.52
CA ARG A 356 3.51 24.61 -20.41
C ARG A 356 5.04 24.51 -20.41
N LEU A 357 5.60 23.33 -20.68
CA LEU A 357 7.05 23.12 -20.71
C LEU A 357 7.69 23.82 -21.92
N GLU A 358 7.06 23.71 -23.08
CA GLU A 358 7.52 24.37 -24.31
C GLU A 358 7.42 25.90 -24.24
N ALA A 359 6.45 26.42 -23.49
CA ALA A 359 6.36 27.84 -23.14
C ALA A 359 7.46 28.31 -22.16
N GLY A 360 8.44 27.46 -21.82
CA GLY A 360 9.55 27.77 -20.91
C GLY A 360 9.22 27.58 -19.43
N GLY A 361 8.11 26.89 -19.12
CA GLY A 361 7.73 26.59 -17.74
C GLY A 361 8.73 25.65 -17.07
N ALA A 362 9.18 25.99 -15.85
CA ALA A 362 10.07 25.12 -15.09
C ALA A 362 9.41 23.75 -14.80
N PRO A 363 10.14 22.63 -14.87
CA PRO A 363 9.58 21.29 -14.60
C PRO A 363 9.19 21.11 -13.14
N TRP A 364 9.87 21.84 -12.25
CA TRP A 364 9.71 21.81 -10.81
C TRP A 364 9.56 23.23 -10.27
N LYS A 365 8.75 23.40 -9.23
CA LYS A 365 8.60 24.70 -8.57
C LYS A 365 9.90 25.06 -7.84
N VAL A 366 10.43 26.25 -8.10
CA VAL A 366 11.61 26.81 -7.44
C VAL A 366 11.12 27.82 -6.40
N VAL A 367 11.65 27.72 -5.17
CA VAL A 367 11.30 28.62 -4.05
C VAL A 367 12.56 29.34 -3.60
N ALA A 368 12.41 30.60 -3.17
CA ALA A 368 13.52 31.42 -2.70
C ALA A 368 14.26 30.76 -1.51
N PRO A 369 15.60 30.81 -1.44
CA PRO A 369 16.40 30.09 -0.43
C PRO A 369 16.09 30.48 1.02
N ASP A 370 15.78 31.74 1.27
CA ASP A 370 15.47 32.30 2.60
C ASP A 370 14.15 31.73 3.15
N VAL A 371 13.12 31.70 2.31
CA VAL A 371 11.80 31.12 2.64
C VAL A 371 11.92 29.62 2.87
N LEU A 372 12.71 28.93 2.04
CA LEU A 372 13.00 27.50 2.18
C LEU A 372 13.66 27.19 3.52
N ALA A 373 14.70 27.93 3.92
CA ALA A 373 15.44 27.68 5.16
C ALA A 373 14.55 27.79 6.41
N ARG A 374 13.64 28.77 6.45
CA ARG A 374 12.69 28.93 7.55
C ARG A 374 11.70 27.77 7.63
N ARG A 375 11.04 27.44 6.51
CA ARG A 375 10.04 26.37 6.45
C ARG A 375 10.66 24.99 6.71
N ARG A 376 11.86 24.76 6.19
CA ARG A 376 12.65 23.54 6.39
C ARG A 376 12.90 23.25 7.87
N ARG A 377 13.31 24.25 8.66
CA ARG A 377 13.54 24.09 10.11
C ARG A 377 12.28 23.64 10.85
N ILE A 378 11.15 24.30 10.58
CA ILE A 378 9.86 23.96 11.20
C ILE A 378 9.44 22.55 10.79
N TYR A 379 9.50 22.26 9.49
CA TYR A 379 9.14 20.96 8.95
C TYR A 379 9.98 19.84 9.57
N PHE A 380 11.31 19.95 9.60
CA PHE A 380 12.15 18.89 10.14
C PHE A 380 11.93 18.67 11.64
N ALA A 381 11.68 19.72 12.43
CA ALA A 381 11.34 19.56 13.84
C ALA A 381 10.05 18.73 14.03
N VAL A 382 8.99 19.05 13.29
CA VAL A 382 7.72 18.31 13.34
C VAL A 382 7.88 16.91 12.76
N ALA A 383 8.51 16.79 11.60
CA ALA A 383 8.73 15.52 10.91
C ALA A 383 9.57 14.56 11.75
N SER A 384 10.59 15.03 12.48
CA SER A 384 11.35 14.18 13.40
C SER A 384 10.48 13.60 14.51
N ILE A 385 9.60 14.39 15.10
CA ILE A 385 8.66 13.91 16.13
C ILE A 385 7.71 12.88 15.53
N VAL A 386 7.09 13.19 14.39
CA VAL A 386 6.17 12.29 13.69
C VAL A 386 6.86 10.99 13.31
N THR A 387 8.07 11.03 12.77
CA THR A 387 8.86 9.84 12.42
C THR A 387 9.16 9.00 13.65
N VAL A 388 9.59 9.60 14.77
CA VAL A 388 9.84 8.85 16.01
C VAL A 388 8.57 8.17 16.51
N LEU A 389 7.44 8.87 16.52
CA LEU A 389 6.15 8.29 16.92
C LEU A 389 5.68 7.18 15.96
N ALA A 390 5.83 7.38 14.65
CA ALA A 390 5.45 6.39 13.65
C ALA A 390 6.34 5.14 13.72
N LEU A 391 7.65 5.30 13.92
CA LEU A 391 8.57 4.19 14.14
C LEU A 391 8.29 3.47 15.46
N ALA A 392 7.98 4.19 16.53
CA ALA A 392 7.58 3.59 17.79
C ALA A 392 6.27 2.79 17.64
N LEU A 393 5.29 3.32 16.88
CA LEU A 393 4.04 2.62 16.57
C LEU A 393 4.29 1.36 15.75
N VAL A 394 5.12 1.44 14.71
CA VAL A 394 5.56 0.30 13.88
C VAL A 394 6.23 -0.75 14.78
N VAL A 395 7.24 -0.37 15.56
CA VAL A 395 7.95 -1.31 16.46
C VAL A 395 6.98 -1.92 17.47
N TRP A 396 6.13 -1.13 18.11
CA TRP A 396 5.12 -1.62 19.05
C TRP A 396 4.18 -2.62 18.37
N MET A 397 3.63 -2.26 17.21
CA MET A 397 2.74 -3.11 16.42
C MET A 397 3.34 -4.47 16.08
N PHE A 398 4.66 -4.56 15.93
CA PHE A 398 5.36 -5.79 15.54
C PHE A 398 6.04 -6.54 16.69
N THR A 399 6.29 -5.88 17.82
CA THR A 399 6.87 -6.52 19.03
C THR A 399 5.81 -6.95 20.04
N PHE A 400 4.61 -6.39 19.93
CA PHE A 400 3.47 -6.73 20.76
C PHE A 400 2.78 -8.00 20.25
N GLU A 401 3.31 -9.19 20.56
CA GLU A 401 2.67 -10.47 20.24
C GLU A 401 1.85 -11.02 21.42
N ASP A 402 0.72 -10.38 21.75
CA ASP A 402 -0.35 -11.06 22.49
C ASP A 402 -1.16 -11.88 21.48
N THR A 403 -0.61 -13.03 21.07
CA THR A 403 -1.36 -14.00 20.26
C THR A 403 -1.95 -15.06 21.17
N ALA A 404 -3.19 -15.49 20.89
CA ALA A 404 -3.92 -16.47 21.71
C ALA A 404 -3.30 -17.88 21.72
N ILE A 405 -2.08 -18.06 21.20
CA ILE A 405 -1.41 -19.34 21.09
C ILE A 405 -0.25 -19.36 22.10
N ILE A 406 -0.59 -19.42 23.38
CA ILE A 406 0.17 -20.33 24.23
C ILE A 406 -0.24 -21.72 23.72
N PRO A 407 0.66 -22.53 23.15
CA PRO A 407 0.31 -23.92 22.91
C PRO A 407 -0.04 -24.48 24.29
N GLU A 408 -1.32 -24.75 24.53
CA GLU A 408 -1.72 -25.59 25.65
C GLU A 408 -0.83 -26.82 25.53
N GLN A 409 0.04 -27.05 26.52
CA GLN A 409 0.78 -28.31 26.60
C GLN A 409 -0.30 -29.37 26.39
N GLN A 410 -0.18 -30.16 25.32
CA GLN A 410 -1.08 -31.28 25.09
C GLN A 410 -1.09 -32.03 26.42
N ALA A 411 -2.21 -31.94 27.15
CA ALA A 411 -2.37 -32.72 28.34
C ALA A 411 -2.38 -34.14 27.82
N THR A 412 -1.24 -34.83 27.92
CA THR A 412 -1.14 -36.27 27.77
C THR A 412 -1.94 -36.85 28.92
N ARG A 413 -3.28 -36.79 28.80
CA ARG A 413 -4.16 -37.58 29.62
C ARG A 413 -3.97 -38.98 29.09
N ASP A 414 -3.36 -39.83 29.91
CA ASP A 414 -3.37 -41.26 29.69
C ASP A 414 -4.82 -41.68 29.49
N VAL A 415 -5.18 -41.99 28.24
CA VAL A 415 -6.48 -42.57 27.91
C VAL A 415 -6.45 -43.95 28.53
N PHE A 416 -7.08 -44.09 29.70
CA PHE A 416 -7.26 -45.38 30.35
C PHE A 416 -8.21 -46.19 29.48
N VAL A 417 -7.65 -47.05 28.62
CA VAL A 417 -8.41 -48.08 27.92
C VAL A 417 -8.67 -49.19 28.93
N PRO A 418 -9.92 -49.42 29.37
CA PRO A 418 -10.21 -50.57 30.22
C PRO A 418 -9.88 -51.81 29.41
N LEU A 419 -8.95 -52.63 29.91
CA LEU A 419 -8.68 -53.94 29.33
C LEU A 419 -10.01 -54.71 29.29
N ALA A 420 -10.38 -55.18 28.10
CA ALA A 420 -11.59 -55.94 27.88
C ALA A 420 -11.68 -57.06 28.93
N THR A 421 -12.76 -57.06 29.71
CA THR A 421 -13.11 -58.17 30.59
C THR A 421 -13.13 -59.46 29.77
N PRO A 422 -12.39 -60.50 30.18
CA PRO A 422 -12.48 -61.79 29.51
C PRO A 422 -13.91 -62.30 29.65
N SER A 423 -14.59 -62.48 28.51
CA SER A 423 -15.91 -63.09 28.47
C SER A 423 -15.84 -64.52 29.03
N PRO A 424 -16.82 -64.93 29.87
CA PRO A 424 -16.84 -66.24 30.52
C PRO A 424 -17.04 -67.41 29.57
#